data_AF-A0AAU4XTJ3-F1
#
_entry.id   AF-A0AAU4XTJ3-F1
#
_cell.length_a   1.000
_cell.length_b   1.000
_cell.length_c   1.000
_cell.angle_alpha   90.00
_cell.angle_beta   90.00
_cell.angle_gamma   90.00
#
_symmetry.space_group_name_H-M   'P 1'
#
loop_
_entity.id
_entity.type
_entity.pdbx_description
1 polymer ?
#
loop_
_entity_poly.entity_id
_entity_poly.type
_entity_poly.pdbx_seq_one_letter_code
_entity_poly.pdbx_strand_id
1 'polypeptide(L)'
;MPAVNQIQLSPLTSQAELRAYHQRPGIETGSWGPLGKGTSLLKDHTVNRLAVKYSRTTGQIVLRWHMDLGLVAIPKSTDPQRIKSNIDIFDFALAPEDVLARSPPWTGEPNGPQTPTSSSRACAATAGCPLPEARATCATCSRPG
;
A
#
# COMPACT_ATOMS: atom_id res chain seq x y z
N MET A 1 -2.85 2.61 -21.28
CA MET A 1 -2.87 2.37 -19.82
C MET A 1 -1.48 2.00 -19.36
N PRO A 2 -1.07 2.29 -18.10
CA PRO A 2 0.24 1.88 -17.61
C PRO A 2 0.32 0.36 -17.50
N ALA A 3 1.51 -0.23 -17.68
CA ALA A 3 1.71 -1.66 -17.48
C ALA A 3 1.74 -2.05 -15.99
N VAL A 4 2.20 -1.14 -15.12
CA VAL A 4 2.34 -1.36 -13.68
C VAL A 4 1.78 -0.13 -12.95
N ASN A 5 1.03 -0.33 -11.87
CA ASN A 5 0.66 0.73 -10.94
C ASN A 5 1.23 0.45 -9.55
N GLN A 6 2.09 1.34 -9.05
CA GLN A 6 2.72 1.21 -7.73
C GLN A 6 1.92 1.94 -6.66
N ILE A 7 1.46 1.22 -5.66
CA ILE A 7 0.59 1.73 -4.57
C ILE A 7 1.10 1.28 -3.20
N GLN A 8 0.70 1.99 -2.15
CA GLN A 8 1.04 1.59 -0.79
C GLN A 8 0.20 0.38 -0.46
N LEU A 9 0.86 -0.75 -0.24
CA LEU A 9 0.18 -2.01 -0.02
C LEU A 9 0.96 -2.84 0.99
N SER A 10 0.24 -3.31 2.00
CA SER A 10 0.74 -4.27 2.98
C SER A 10 -0.46 -5.05 3.52
N PRO A 11 -0.26 -6.07 4.37
CA PRO A 11 -1.38 -6.72 5.05
C PRO A 11 -2.22 -5.75 5.91
N LEU A 12 -1.72 -4.59 6.34
CA LEU A 12 -2.55 -3.55 7.01
C LEU A 12 -3.42 -2.76 6.03
N THR A 13 -3.05 -2.74 4.75
CA THR A 13 -3.63 -1.88 3.72
C THR A 13 -3.64 -2.69 2.42
N SER A 14 -4.54 -3.69 2.34
CA SER A 14 -4.50 -4.71 1.28
C SER A 14 -4.98 -4.22 -0.09
N GLN A 15 -5.65 -3.07 -0.12
CA GLN A 15 -6.13 -2.39 -1.33
C GLN A 15 -6.94 -3.31 -2.26
N ALA A 16 -7.76 -4.21 -1.68
CA ALA A 16 -8.42 -5.29 -2.42
C ALA A 16 -9.24 -4.81 -3.63
N GLU A 17 -10.02 -3.73 -3.46
CA GLU A 17 -10.82 -3.14 -4.55
C GLU A 17 -9.95 -2.57 -5.67
N LEU A 18 -8.88 -1.85 -5.31
CA LEU A 18 -7.96 -1.26 -6.27
C LEU A 18 -7.16 -2.34 -7.03
N ARG A 19 -6.78 -3.42 -6.36
CA ARG A 19 -6.20 -4.60 -7.00
C ARG A 19 -7.16 -5.27 -7.98
N ALA A 20 -8.43 -5.44 -7.59
CA ALA A 20 -9.45 -5.99 -8.48
C ALA A 20 -9.69 -5.08 -9.69
N TYR A 21 -9.63 -3.76 -9.50
CA TYR A 21 -9.67 -2.80 -10.61
C TYR A 21 -8.47 -2.94 -11.55
N HIS A 22 -7.24 -3.11 -11.03
CA HIS A 22 -6.03 -3.30 -11.84
C HIS A 22 -6.04 -4.59 -12.67
N GLN A 23 -6.63 -5.67 -12.15
CA GLN A 23 -6.69 -6.96 -12.84
C GLN A 23 -7.50 -6.89 -14.15
N ARG A 24 -8.60 -6.13 -14.19
CA ARG A 24 -9.48 -6.02 -15.37
C ARG A 24 -8.76 -5.52 -16.64
N PRO A 25 -7.98 -4.42 -16.59
CA PRO A 25 -7.18 -3.93 -17.72
C PRO A 25 -5.79 -4.58 -17.84
N GLY A 26 -5.44 -5.58 -17.01
CA GLY A 26 -4.11 -6.20 -17.04
C GLY A 26 -2.98 -5.29 -16.52
N ILE A 27 -3.28 -4.44 -15.53
CA ILE A 27 -2.26 -3.62 -14.84
C ILE A 27 -1.67 -4.44 -13.70
N GLU A 28 -0.35 -4.57 -13.68
CA GLU A 28 0.34 -5.21 -12.57
C GLU A 28 0.35 -4.31 -11.34
N THR A 29 0.07 -4.87 -10.16
CA THR A 29 0.11 -4.11 -8.91
C THR A 29 1.49 -4.21 -8.28
N GLY A 30 2.17 -3.06 -8.18
CA GLY A 30 3.42 -2.93 -7.44
C GLY A 30 3.17 -2.43 -6.01
N SER A 31 3.68 -3.14 -5.02
CA SER A 31 3.57 -2.78 -3.61
C SER A 31 4.82 -2.04 -3.14
N TRP A 32 4.69 -0.73 -2.93
CA TRP A 32 5.73 0.04 -2.26
C TRP A 32 5.54 0.01 -0.74
N GLY A 33 6.65 -0.10 0.00
CA GLY A 33 6.62 -0.26 1.46
C GLY A 33 5.94 -1.56 1.93
N PRO A 34 6.21 -2.74 1.33
CA PRO A 34 5.46 -3.98 1.56
C PRO A 34 5.50 -4.48 3.01
N LEU A 35 6.56 -4.13 3.75
CA LEU A 35 6.75 -4.48 5.15
C LEU A 35 6.07 -3.50 6.13
N GLY A 36 5.24 -2.57 5.66
CA GLY A 36 4.51 -1.63 6.51
C GLY A 36 5.44 -0.66 7.24
N LYS A 37 6.24 0.11 6.51
CA LYS A 37 7.23 1.06 7.09
C LYS A 37 6.58 1.94 8.17
N GLY A 38 7.15 1.93 9.38
CA GLY A 38 6.66 2.74 10.51
C GLY A 38 5.43 2.19 11.21
N THR A 39 4.99 0.96 10.88
CA THR A 39 3.84 0.30 11.51
C THR A 39 4.26 -0.84 12.42
N SER A 40 3.31 -1.36 13.21
CA SER A 40 3.49 -2.55 14.07
C SER A 40 3.33 -3.89 13.33
N LEU A 41 3.21 -3.89 11.98
CA LEU A 41 2.91 -5.09 11.19
C LEU A 41 3.83 -6.28 11.50
N LEU A 42 5.13 -6.06 11.59
CA LEU A 42 6.10 -7.15 11.84
C LEU A 42 6.07 -7.70 13.27
N LYS A 43 5.32 -7.05 14.16
CA LYS A 43 5.08 -7.46 15.55
C LYS A 43 3.66 -8.00 15.76
N ASP A 44 2.83 -8.00 14.73
CA ASP A 44 1.44 -8.47 14.79
C ASP A 44 1.38 -9.95 15.21
N HIS A 45 0.48 -10.28 16.14
CA HIS A 45 0.36 -11.64 16.67
C HIS A 45 0.04 -12.67 15.58
N THR A 46 -0.74 -12.31 14.57
CA THR A 46 -1.08 -13.21 13.45
C THR A 46 0.16 -13.47 12.59
N VAL A 47 0.91 -12.43 12.26
CA VAL A 47 2.14 -12.56 11.46
C VAL A 47 3.19 -13.36 12.23
N ASN A 48 3.33 -13.14 13.54
CA ASN A 48 4.21 -13.95 14.40
C ASN A 48 3.78 -15.42 14.46
N ARG A 49 2.49 -15.70 14.59
CA ARG A 49 1.97 -17.08 14.59
C ARG A 49 2.29 -17.79 13.26
N LEU A 50 2.12 -17.11 12.14
CA LEU A 50 2.48 -17.65 10.82
C LEU A 50 3.99 -17.84 10.69
N ALA A 51 4.79 -16.89 11.16
CA ALA A 51 6.25 -17.01 11.19
C ALA A 51 6.70 -18.29 11.93
N VAL A 52 6.08 -18.59 13.06
CA VAL A 52 6.32 -19.85 13.79
C VAL A 52 5.82 -21.06 12.99
N LYS A 53 4.59 -21.04 12.46
CA LYS A 53 4.00 -22.14 11.67
C LYS A 53 4.89 -22.56 10.50
N TYR A 54 5.45 -21.60 9.78
CA TYR A 54 6.28 -21.86 8.59
C TYR A 54 7.78 -21.88 8.88
N SER A 55 8.20 -21.68 10.14
CA SER A 55 9.61 -21.54 10.53
C SER A 55 10.36 -20.46 9.72
N ARG A 56 9.71 -19.30 9.54
CA ARG A 56 10.25 -18.14 8.79
C ARG A 56 10.21 -16.88 9.64
N THR A 57 10.89 -15.83 9.19
CA THR A 57 10.78 -14.51 9.81
C THR A 57 9.44 -13.83 9.45
N THR A 58 8.98 -12.90 10.29
CA THR A 58 7.76 -12.13 9.98
C THR A 58 7.86 -11.33 8.68
N GLY A 59 9.06 -10.84 8.34
CA GLY A 59 9.32 -10.18 7.07
C GLY A 59 9.13 -11.13 5.87
N GLN A 60 9.66 -12.34 5.94
CA GLN A 60 9.48 -13.37 4.91
C GLN A 60 8.00 -13.75 4.73
N ILE A 61 7.25 -13.91 5.83
CA ILE A 61 5.79 -14.17 5.75
C ILE A 61 5.06 -13.06 5.02
N VAL A 62 5.33 -11.80 5.36
CA VAL A 62 4.68 -10.65 4.73
C VAL A 62 5.04 -10.56 3.25
N LEU A 63 6.30 -10.80 2.88
CA LEU A 63 6.71 -10.78 1.48
C LEU A 63 6.13 -11.95 0.70
N ARG A 64 6.09 -13.15 1.30
CA ARG A 64 5.45 -14.31 0.68
C ARG A 64 3.96 -14.07 0.43
N TRP A 65 3.27 -13.45 1.37
CA TRP A 65 1.86 -13.05 1.19
C TRP A 65 1.66 -12.14 -0.03
N HIS A 66 2.61 -11.25 -0.34
CA HIS A 66 2.53 -10.45 -1.57
C HIS A 66 2.66 -11.31 -2.82
N MET A 67 3.60 -12.27 -2.83
CA MET A 67 3.84 -13.17 -3.94
C MET A 67 2.63 -14.08 -4.20
N ASP A 68 2.04 -14.64 -3.14
CA ASP A 68 0.88 -15.53 -3.24
C ASP A 68 -0.39 -14.79 -3.73
N LEU A 69 -0.44 -13.46 -3.56
CA LEU A 69 -1.48 -12.61 -4.14
C LEU A 69 -1.18 -12.12 -5.56
N GLY A 70 -0.07 -12.55 -6.16
CA GLY A 70 0.37 -12.12 -7.49
C GLY A 70 0.82 -10.66 -7.56
N LEU A 71 1.37 -10.12 -6.46
CA LEU A 71 1.80 -8.72 -6.37
C LEU A 71 3.31 -8.61 -6.52
N VAL A 72 3.77 -7.51 -7.11
CA VAL A 72 5.21 -7.19 -7.18
C VAL A 72 5.61 -6.43 -5.92
N ALA A 73 6.34 -7.06 -4.99
CA ALA A 73 6.80 -6.42 -3.76
C ALA A 73 8.22 -5.87 -3.89
N ILE A 74 8.44 -4.62 -3.44
CA ILE A 74 9.75 -3.97 -3.49
C ILE A 74 10.20 -3.58 -2.06
N PRO A 75 10.73 -4.53 -1.27
CA PRO A 75 11.23 -4.22 0.06
C PRO A 75 12.55 -3.43 0.00
N LYS A 76 12.63 -2.36 0.80
CA LYS A 76 13.88 -1.59 0.97
C LYS A 76 14.66 -2.09 2.19
N SER A 77 15.94 -2.38 2.00
CA SER A 77 16.91 -2.59 3.09
C SER A 77 18.30 -2.17 2.63
N THR A 78 19.12 -1.67 3.56
CA THR A 78 20.57 -1.46 3.39
C THR A 78 21.41 -2.50 4.13
N ASP A 79 20.76 -3.35 4.93
CA ASP A 79 21.40 -4.42 5.69
C ASP A 79 21.49 -5.69 4.81
N PRO A 80 22.70 -6.20 4.54
CA PRO A 80 22.91 -7.38 3.70
C PRO A 80 22.18 -8.64 4.17
N GLN A 81 22.08 -8.86 5.49
CA GLN A 81 21.40 -10.04 6.03
C GLN A 81 19.90 -9.95 5.80
N ARG A 82 19.31 -8.76 5.97
CA ARG A 82 17.90 -8.53 5.63
C ARG A 82 17.64 -8.62 4.14
N ILE A 83 18.55 -8.15 3.29
CA ILE A 83 18.42 -8.29 1.83
C ILE A 83 18.37 -9.78 1.46
N LYS A 84 19.29 -10.58 1.99
CA LYS A 84 19.32 -12.02 1.77
C LYS A 84 18.02 -12.69 2.27
N SER A 85 17.60 -12.37 3.49
CA SER A 85 16.36 -12.94 4.06
C SER A 85 15.11 -12.54 3.28
N ASN A 86 15.03 -11.32 2.76
CA ASN A 86 13.90 -10.86 1.95
C ASN A 86 13.79 -11.60 0.60
N ILE A 87 14.90 -12.11 0.06
CA ILE A 87 14.93 -12.89 -1.18
C ILE A 87 14.60 -14.37 -0.91
N ASP A 88 14.90 -14.86 0.30
CA ASP A 88 14.65 -16.23 0.74
C ASP A 88 13.17 -16.46 1.10
N ILE A 89 12.29 -16.32 0.09
CA ILE A 89 10.83 -16.45 0.20
C ILE A 89 10.21 -17.36 -0.87
N PHE A 90 11.03 -17.94 -1.74
CA PHE A 90 10.59 -18.75 -2.87
C PHE A 90 10.61 -20.26 -2.58
N ASP A 91 11.15 -20.67 -1.43
CA ASP A 91 11.28 -22.07 -1.00
C ASP A 91 10.10 -22.56 -0.15
N PHE A 92 9.08 -21.72 0.08
CA PHE A 92 7.83 -22.09 0.75
C PHE A 92 6.64 -21.34 0.16
N ALA A 93 5.41 -21.78 0.45
CA ALA A 93 4.18 -21.09 0.09
C ALA A 93 3.23 -21.03 1.29
N LEU A 94 2.41 -19.98 1.37
CA LEU A 94 1.36 -19.92 2.38
C LEU A 94 0.15 -20.73 1.92
N ALA A 95 -0.47 -21.45 2.85
CA ALA A 95 -1.74 -22.10 2.60
C ALA A 95 -2.84 -21.05 2.33
N PRO A 96 -3.85 -21.36 1.48
CA PRO A 96 -4.88 -20.39 1.10
C PRO A 96 -5.58 -19.74 2.31
N GLU A 97 -5.83 -20.51 3.37
CA GLU A 97 -6.44 -20.02 4.60
C GLU A 97 -5.59 -18.98 5.33
N ASP A 98 -4.26 -19.08 5.26
CA ASP A 98 -3.34 -18.15 5.91
C ASP A 98 -3.19 -16.85 5.10
N VAL A 99 -3.33 -16.93 3.78
CA VAL A 99 -3.39 -15.75 2.89
C VAL A 99 -4.70 -14.97 3.15
N LEU A 100 -5.80 -15.69 3.36
CA LEU A 100 -7.13 -15.14 3.64
C LEU A 100 -7.30 -14.64 5.08
N ALA A 101 -6.53 -15.15 6.04
CA ALA A 101 -6.62 -14.82 7.47
C ALA A 101 -6.49 -13.32 7.79
N ARG A 102 -6.04 -12.50 6.83
CA ARG A 102 -5.92 -11.04 6.97
C ARG A 102 -6.79 -10.22 6.02
N SER A 103 -7.87 -10.81 5.50
CA SER A 103 -8.87 -10.06 4.73
C SER A 103 -10.29 -10.21 5.31
N PRO A 104 -10.64 -9.57 6.44
CA PRO A 104 -12.02 -9.18 6.66
C PRO A 104 -12.34 -7.95 5.80
N PRO A 105 -13.56 -7.85 5.22
CA PRO A 105 -13.98 -6.66 4.49
C PRO A 105 -14.04 -5.49 5.46
N TRP A 106 -13.37 -4.42 5.11
CA TRP A 106 -13.45 -3.20 5.89
C TRP A 106 -14.79 -2.52 5.60
N THR A 107 -15.56 -2.30 6.65
CA THR A 107 -16.82 -1.56 6.66
C THR A 107 -16.63 -0.17 6.07
N GLY A 108 -16.84 0.00 4.76
CA GLY A 108 -17.27 1.23 4.08
C GLY A 108 -16.56 2.59 4.31
N GLU A 109 -15.39 2.67 4.94
CA GLU A 109 -14.93 3.91 5.61
C GLU A 109 -13.74 4.65 4.96
N PRO A 110 -13.64 4.84 3.62
CA PRO A 110 -12.42 5.22 2.85
C PRO A 110 -11.05 5.28 3.57
N ASN A 111 -10.11 4.37 3.23
CA ASN A 111 -8.79 4.28 3.87
C ASN A 111 -8.21 5.68 4.08
N GLY A 112 -7.76 5.97 5.30
CA GLY A 112 -7.34 7.29 5.80
C GLY A 112 -6.50 8.10 4.82
N PRO A 113 -6.39 9.43 5.03
CA PRO A 113 -6.18 10.43 3.99
C PRO A 113 -5.17 9.99 2.94
N GLN A 114 -5.68 9.63 1.76
CA GLN A 114 -4.84 9.46 0.59
C GLN A 114 -4.29 10.83 0.26
N THR A 115 -3.04 11.10 0.63
CA THR A 115 -2.34 12.29 0.17
C THR A 115 -2.18 12.16 -1.34
N PRO A 116 -2.84 13.01 -2.16
CA PRO A 116 -2.56 13.01 -3.58
C PRO A 116 -1.13 13.53 -3.75
N THR A 117 -0.24 12.70 -4.30
CA THR A 117 1.09 13.11 -4.70
C THR A 117 0.95 14.14 -5.83
N SER A 118 1.15 15.42 -5.48
CA SER A 118 1.38 16.60 -6.32
C SER A 118 0.86 16.57 -7.77
N SER A 119 -0.35 17.10 -7.99
CA SER A 119 -0.56 18.34 -8.79
C SER A 119 -2.05 18.53 -9.12
N SER A 120 -2.87 18.76 -8.10
CA SER A 120 -4.02 19.66 -8.27
C SER A 120 -4.36 20.21 -6.90
N ARG A 121 -4.18 21.52 -6.76
CA ARG A 121 -4.66 22.24 -5.59
C ARG A 121 -6.17 22.35 -5.79
N ALA A 122 -6.93 21.36 -5.32
CA ALA A 122 -8.37 21.50 -5.21
C ALA A 122 -8.64 22.46 -4.04
N CYS A 123 -9.01 23.70 -4.35
CA CYS A 123 -9.59 24.61 -3.36
C CYS A 123 -10.82 23.91 -2.75
N ALA A 124 -10.78 23.67 -1.45
CA ALA A 124 -11.97 23.28 -0.70
C ALA A 124 -12.99 24.42 -0.80
N ALA A 125 -14.11 24.15 -1.47
CA ALA A 125 -15.24 25.07 -1.53
C ALA A 125 -15.94 25.06 -0.17
N THR A 126 -15.59 26.00 0.71
CA THR A 126 -16.41 26.31 1.88
C THR A 126 -17.73 26.92 1.39
N ALA A 127 -18.84 26.44 1.94
CA ALA A 127 -20.18 26.90 1.64
C ALA A 127 -20.27 28.44 1.73
N GLY A 128 -20.60 29.10 0.62
CA GLY A 128 -20.92 30.53 0.60
C GLY A 128 -20.25 31.40 -0.47
N CYS A 129 -19.46 30.86 -1.40
CA CYS A 129 -18.84 31.68 -2.46
C CYS A 129 -19.55 31.51 -3.82
N PRO A 130 -20.20 32.55 -4.38
CA PRO A 130 -20.78 32.48 -5.72
C PRO A 130 -19.65 32.56 -6.77
N LEU A 131 -19.64 31.63 -7.72
CA LEU A 131 -18.84 31.77 -8.95
C LEU A 131 -19.35 33.00 -9.71
N PRO A 132 -18.45 33.75 -10.37
CA PRO A 132 -18.53 33.71 -11.82
C PRO A 132 -17.18 33.73 -12.54
N GLU A 133 -17.28 33.38 -13.81
CA GLU A 133 -16.29 33.39 -14.88
C GLU A 133 -15.31 34.57 -14.83
N ALA A 134 -14.01 34.28 -14.94
CA ALA A 134 -13.06 34.95 -15.85
C ALA A 134 -11.61 34.70 -15.41
N ARG A 135 -10.75 34.54 -16.42
CA ARG A 135 -9.29 34.47 -16.37
C ARG A 135 -8.69 35.52 -15.43
N ALA A 136 -7.89 35.11 -14.45
CA ALA A 136 -6.88 35.97 -13.85
C ALA A 136 -5.68 35.17 -13.33
N THR A 137 -4.52 35.65 -13.71
CA THR A 137 -3.16 35.15 -13.53
C THR A 137 -2.77 35.04 -12.06
N CYS A 138 -2.07 33.96 -11.69
CA CYS A 138 -1.57 33.72 -10.35
C CYS A 138 -0.50 34.76 -9.97
N ALA A 139 -0.87 35.77 -9.18
CA ALA A 139 0.06 36.74 -8.58
C ALA A 139 0.19 36.48 -7.07
N THR A 140 1.40 36.08 -6.67
CA THR A 140 2.03 36.20 -5.34
C THR A 140 1.16 36.64 -4.14
N CYS A 141 0.85 35.69 -3.26
CA CYS A 141 0.43 35.98 -1.89
C CYS A 141 1.65 36.27 -1.00
N SER A 142 1.85 37.53 -0.64
CA SER A 142 2.63 37.94 0.53
C SER A 142 1.77 37.75 1.79
N ARG A 143 2.31 37.11 2.84
CA ARG A 143 1.67 36.99 4.17
C ARG A 143 1.78 38.33 4.92
N PRO A 144 0.74 38.81 5.63
CA PRO A 144 0.93 39.77 6.69
C PRO A 144 1.08 39.09 8.07
N GLY A 145 1.92 39.73 8.89
CA GLY A 145 1.95 39.82 10.37
C GLY A 145 1.47 38.65 11.20
#